data_AF-A0A2X3LSD8-F1
#
_entry.id   AF-A0A2X3LSD8-F1
#
_cell.length_a   1.000
_cell.length_b   1.000
_cell.length_c   1.000
_cell.angle_alpha   90.00
_cell.angle_beta   90.00
_cell.angle_gamma   90.00
#
_symmetry.space_group_name_H-M   'P 1'
#
loop_
_entity.id
_entity.type
_entity.pdbx_description
1 polymer ?
#
loop_
_entity_poly.entity_id
_entity_poly.type
_entity_poly.pdbx_seq_one_letter_code
_entity_poly.pdbx_strand_id
1 'polypeptide(L)'
;MDLSPVFLIVVIILVMPLFVYLAVKQHKISKEVYALLAEDGYDIIFSGEGNTYIAFNIKKASFRAGSLIDHRYFQESNIIYT
;
A
#
# COMPACT_ATOMS: atom_id res chain seq x y z
N MET A 1 -41.91 -6.38 19.01
CA MET A 1 -40.46 -6.34 19.21
C MET A 1 -39.85 -5.67 18.00
N ASP A 2 -39.05 -4.62 18.20
CA ASP A 2 -38.37 -3.94 17.10
C ASP A 2 -37.19 -4.81 16.64
N LEU A 3 -37.30 -5.32 15.41
CA LEU A 3 -36.33 -6.25 14.81
C LEU A 3 -35.19 -5.53 14.08
N SER A 4 -35.28 -4.20 13.95
CA SER A 4 -34.29 -3.36 13.28
C SER A 4 -32.84 -3.51 13.82
N PRO A 5 -32.57 -3.57 15.15
CA PRO A 5 -31.20 -3.75 15.64
C PRO A 5 -30.62 -5.13 15.33
N VAL A 6 -31.47 -6.17 15.29
CA VAL A 6 -31.06 -7.54 14.97
C VAL A 6 -30.65 -7.64 13.51
N PHE A 7 -31.42 -7.02 12.61
CA PHE A 7 -31.09 -6.98 11.18
C PHE A 7 -29.76 -6.27 10.91
N LEU A 8 -29.50 -5.14 11.57
CA LEU A 8 -28.23 -4.41 11.46
C LEU A 8 -27.03 -5.28 11.87
N ILE A 9 -27.13 -5.99 13.00
CA ILE A 9 -26.07 -6.87 13.50
C ILE A 9 -25.77 -7.99 12.50
N VAL A 10 -26.80 -8.62 11.94
CA VAL A 10 -26.64 -9.69 10.93
C VAL A 10 -25.93 -9.14 9.70
N VAL A 11 -26.30 -7.96 9.21
CA VAL A 11 -25.62 -7.31 8.08
C VAL A 11 -24.15 -7.05 8.40
N ILE A 12 -23.82 -6.51 9.58
CA ILE A 12 -22.42 -6.25 9.98
C ILE A 12 -21.60 -7.54 10.01
N ILE A 13 -22.14 -8.62 10.60
CA ILE A 13 -21.45 -9.92 10.68
C ILE A 13 -21.17 -10.49 9.29
N LEU A 14 -22.11 -10.33 8.34
CA LEU A 14 -21.92 -10.81 6.98
C LEU A 14 -20.88 -10.01 6.20
N VAL A 15 -20.75 -8.70 6.45
CA VAL A 15 -19.80 -7.85 5.73
C VAL A 15 -18.39 -7.87 6.37
N MET A 16 -18.28 -8.16 7.67
CA MET A 16 -16.98 -8.24 8.37
C MET A 16 -15.93 -9.15 7.69
N PRO A 17 -16.25 -10.39 7.28
CA PRO A 17 -15.30 -11.25 6.59
C PRO A 17 -14.73 -10.63 5.32
N LEU A 18 -15.55 -9.88 4.57
CA LEU A 18 -15.11 -9.19 3.37
C LEU A 18 -14.08 -8.10 3.71
N PHE A 19 -14.33 -7.30 4.74
CA PHE A 19 -13.37 -6.28 5.19
C PHE A 19 -12.05 -6.90 5.68
N VAL A 20 -12.12 -8.00 6.44
CA VAL A 20 -10.93 -8.74 6.89
C VAL A 20 -10.14 -9.26 5.69
N TYR A 21 -10.81 -9.87 4.71
CA TYR A 21 -10.17 -10.35 3.49
C TYR A 21 -9.48 -9.22 2.72
N LEU A 22 -10.16 -8.08 2.52
CA LEU A 22 -9.59 -6.92 1.83
C LEU A 22 -8.39 -6.34 2.58
N ALA A 23 -8.45 -6.25 3.90
CA ALA A 23 -7.33 -5.78 4.73
C ALA A 23 -6.11 -6.70 4.64
N VAL A 24 -6.32 -8.02 4.70
CA VAL A 24 -5.24 -9.01 4.54
C VAL A 24 -4.62 -8.93 3.15
N LYS A 25 -5.45 -8.78 2.11
CA LYS A 25 -4.97 -8.62 0.73
C LYS A 25 -4.12 -7.36 0.56
N GLN A 26 -4.57 -6.23 1.09
CA GLN A 26 -3.81 -4.97 1.05
C GLN A 26 -2.48 -5.09 1.81
N HIS A 27 -2.48 -5.75 2.97
CA HIS A 27 -1.26 -5.96 3.77
C HIS A 27 -0.21 -6.80 3.03
N LYS A 28 -0.64 -7.86 2.33
CA LYS A 28 0.26 -8.70 1.51
C LYS A 28 0.92 -7.90 0.38
N ILE A 29 0.12 -7.16 -0.40
CA ILE A 29 0.63 -6.37 -1.53
C ILE A 29 1.59 -5.28 -1.04
N SER A 30 1.25 -4.59 0.06
CA SER A 30 2.13 -3.59 0.64
C SER A 30 3.49 -4.18 0.99
N LYS A 31 3.52 -5.35 1.64
CA LYS A 31 4.76 -6.05 1.96
C LYS A 31 5.58 -6.42 0.72
N GLU A 32 4.92 -6.84 -0.36
CA GLU A 32 5.58 -7.12 -1.65
C GLU A 32 6.20 -5.86 -2.25
N VAL A 33 5.48 -4.73 -2.26
CA VAL A 33 6.00 -3.43 -2.73
C VAL A 33 7.21 -2.98 -1.91
N TYR A 34 7.15 -3.11 -0.58
CA TYR A 34 8.29 -2.82 0.29
C TYR A 34 9.52 -3.69 0.00
N ALA A 35 9.32 -4.98 -0.24
CA ALA A 35 10.39 -5.90 -0.59
C ALA A 35 11.03 -5.51 -1.93
N LEU A 36 10.22 -5.22 -2.95
CA LEU A 36 10.70 -4.76 -4.26
C LEU A 36 11.49 -3.46 -4.16
N LEU A 37 11.02 -2.49 -3.36
CA LEU A 37 11.74 -1.24 -3.14
C LEU A 37 13.11 -1.48 -2.47
N ALA A 38 13.16 -2.38 -1.49
CA ALA A 38 14.42 -2.75 -0.84
C ALA A 38 15.38 -3.47 -1.81
N GLU A 39 14.87 -4.39 -2.64
CA GLU A 39 15.65 -5.07 -3.69
C GLU A 39 16.21 -4.09 -4.73
N ASP A 40 15.43 -3.09 -5.13
CA ASP A 40 15.85 -2.02 -6.06
C ASP A 40 16.86 -1.03 -5.43
N GLY A 41 17.09 -1.15 -4.12
CA GLY A 41 18.04 -0.34 -3.35
C GLY A 41 17.48 1.00 -2.86
N TYR A 42 16.16 1.14 -2.72
CA TYR A 42 15.57 2.30 -2.07
C TYR A 42 15.75 2.19 -0.56
N ASP A 43 16.58 3.06 0.00
CA ASP A 43 17.04 3.01 1.39
C ASP A 43 16.04 3.70 2.35
N ILE A 44 15.28 4.66 1.85
CA ILE A 44 14.32 5.46 2.65
C ILE A 44 12.94 5.34 2.01
N ILE A 45 11.94 4.84 2.74
CA ILE A 45 10.57 4.69 2.25
C ILE A 45 9.60 5.35 3.24
N PHE A 46 8.83 6.31 2.75
CA PHE A 46 7.78 6.99 3.49
C PHE A 46 6.42 6.52 2.96
N SER A 47 5.53 6.11 3.87
CA SER A 47 4.11 5.91 3.55
C SER A 47 3.33 7.21 3.74
N GLY A 48 2.53 7.56 2.75
CA GLY A 48 1.53 8.63 2.85
C GLY A 48 0.12 8.09 3.10
N GLU A 49 -0.83 9.01 3.27
CA GLU A 49 -2.25 8.67 3.32
C GLU A 49 -2.72 7.98 2.02
N GLY A 50 -3.77 7.17 2.13
CA GLY A 50 -4.38 6.51 0.97
C GLY A 50 -3.54 5.39 0.36
N ASN A 51 -2.69 4.73 1.15
CA ASN A 51 -1.78 3.67 0.70
C ASN A 51 -0.78 4.16 -0.37
N THR A 52 -0.34 5.41 -0.28
CA THR A 52 0.71 5.93 -1.17
C THR A 52 2.08 5.77 -0.52
N TYR A 53 3.14 5.75 -1.33
CA TYR A 53 4.50 5.81 -0.82
C TYR A 53 5.38 6.73 -1.66
N ILE A 54 6.45 7.22 -1.02
CA ILE A 54 7.59 7.84 -1.68
C ILE A 54 8.85 7.16 -1.15
N ALA A 55 9.68 6.67 -2.06
CA ALA A 55 10.91 5.94 -1.77
C ALA A 55 12.11 6.65 -2.41
N PHE A 56 13.22 6.72 -1.70
CA PHE A 56 14.46 7.37 -2.14
C PHE A 56 15.62 6.37 -2.14
N ASN A 57 16.34 6.31 -3.25
CA ASN A 57 17.61 5.61 -3.37
C ASN A 57 18.72 6.66 -3.32
N ILE A 58 19.45 6.70 -2.20
CA ILE A 58 20.45 7.75 -1.97
C ILE A 58 21.65 7.52 -2.88
N LYS A 59 22.02 6.25 -3.09
CA LYS A 59 23.19 5.85 -3.89
C LYS A 59 23.06 6.24 -5.36
N LYS A 60 21.84 6.20 -5.91
CA LYS A 60 21.54 6.51 -7.31
C LYS A 60 20.92 7.89 -7.52
N ALA A 61 20.74 8.68 -6.45
CA ALA A 61 20.04 9.96 -6.49
C ALA A 61 18.70 9.87 -7.25
N SER A 62 17.93 8.82 -6.98
CA SER A 62 16.64 8.56 -7.64
C SER A 62 15.52 8.44 -6.62
N PHE A 63 14.30 8.76 -7.03
CA PHE A 63 13.12 8.55 -6.18
C PHE A 63 11.99 7.88 -6.96
N ARG A 64 11.15 7.15 -6.23
CA ARG A 64 9.97 6.46 -6.75
C ARG A 64 8.78 6.81 -5.87
N ALA A 65 7.67 7.21 -6.45
CA ALA A 65 6.42 7.46 -5.75
C ALA A 65 5.33 6.58 -6.34
N GLY A 66 4.50 5.94 -5.52
CA GLY A 66 3.53 4.98 -6.03
C GLY A 66 2.49 4.57 -5.00
N SER A 67 1.77 3.50 -5.32
CA SER A 67 0.79 2.89 -4.43
C SER A 67 1.38 1.67 -3.72
N LEU A 68 1.04 1.47 -2.44
CA LEU A 68 1.35 0.28 -1.65
C LEU A 68 0.35 -0.85 -1.87
N ILE A 69 -0.75 -0.60 -2.56
CA ILE A 69 -1.79 -1.60 -2.84
C ILE A 69 -1.86 -1.96 -4.32
N ASP A 70 -0.96 -1.42 -5.13
CA ASP A 70 -0.88 -1.63 -6.57
C ASP A 70 0.56 -1.41 -7.05
N HIS A 71 1.00 -2.12 -8.08
CA HIS A 71 2.37 -2.03 -8.59
C HIS A 71 2.62 -0.80 -9.47
N ARG A 72 1.66 0.12 -9.54
CA ARG A 72 1.79 1.37 -10.29
C ARG A 72 2.64 2.37 -9.52
N TYR A 73 3.67 2.88 -10.19
CA TYR A 73 4.57 3.89 -9.64
C TYR A 73 5.04 4.86 -10.73
N PHE A 74 5.39 6.06 -10.27
CA PHE A 74 6.18 7.05 -10.97
C PHE A 74 7.62 6.95 -10.45
N GLN A 75 8.60 6.99 -11.35
CA GLN A 75 10.02 6.97 -10.97
C GLN A 75 10.76 8.05 -11.73
N GLU A 76 11.50 8.87 -11.00
CA GLU A 76 12.39 9.88 -11.55
C GLU A 76 13.83 9.51 -11.15
N SER A 77 14.72 9.49 -12.13
CA SER A 77 16.14 9.26 -11.91
C SER A 77 16.94 10.34 -12.60
N ASN A 78 17.81 11.02 -11.85
CA ASN A 78 18.76 11.96 -12.46
C ASN A 78 19.76 11.14 -13.28
N ILE A 79 19.65 11.20 -14.61
CA ILE A 79 20.70 10.71 -15.51
C ILE A 79 21.83 11.75 -15.42
N ILE A 80 22.80 11.52 -14.54
CA ILE A 80 24.03 12.29 -14.55
C ILE A 80 24.81 11.84 -15.78
N TYR A 81 24.71 12.62 -16.87
CA TYR A 81 25.64 12.54 -17.98
C TYR A 81 26.99 13.09 -17.48
N THR A 82 27.90 12.19 -17.06
CA THR A 82 29.32 12.50 -16.89
C THR A 82 30.12 11.69 -17.89
#